data_AF-D4ZI18-F1
#
_entry.id   AF-D4ZI18-F1
#
_cell.length_a   1.000
_cell.length_b   1.000
_cell.length_c   1.000
_cell.angle_alpha   90.00
_cell.angle_beta   90.00
_cell.angle_gamma   90.00
#
_symmetry.space_group_name_H-M   'P 1'
#
loop_
_entity.id
_entity.type
_entity.pdbx_description
1 polymer ?
#
loop_
_entity_poly.entity_id
_entity_poly.type
_entity_poly.pdbx_seq_one_letter_code
_entity_poly.pdbx_strand_id
1 'polypeptide(L)'
;MSKAKDNFENAIQDSERILQAYDQLNQIEGREREPEELKRAALIMTLTAWETYVEDIIEERLTADLRTLEGSKVASFITSTLERELRYFHTPNSKNTKGMFERYLHLDVTEAWTWIDGDAEQVKSKLNQWIKKRGEAVHRSVSDKQAAHLVNRQDMNKCLTFFKKLVETTNSALDGV
;
A
#
# COMPACT_ATOMS: atom_id res chain seq x y z
N MET A 1 -11.61 -12.23 10.31
CA MET A 1 -10.40 -11.48 9.89
C MET A 1 -10.29 -11.59 8.39
N SER A 2 -10.00 -10.48 7.71
CA SER A 2 -9.81 -10.50 6.26
C SER A 2 -8.48 -11.17 5.91
N LYS A 3 -8.51 -12.07 4.91
CA LYS A 3 -7.30 -12.71 4.40
C LYS A 3 -6.35 -11.69 3.77
N ALA A 4 -6.88 -10.68 3.08
CA ALA A 4 -6.10 -9.57 2.53
C ALA A 4 -5.31 -8.82 3.61
N LYS A 5 -5.92 -8.59 4.78
CA LYS A 5 -5.24 -7.96 5.93
C LYS A 5 -4.08 -8.84 6.44
N ASP A 6 -4.32 -10.13 6.60
CA ASP A 6 -3.29 -11.07 7.06
C ASP A 6 -2.12 -11.17 6.07
N ASN A 7 -2.43 -11.18 4.77
CA ASN A 7 -1.43 -11.13 3.69
C ASN A 7 -0.58 -9.85 3.79
N PHE A 8 -1.22 -8.70 4.00
CA PHE A 8 -0.53 -7.43 4.20
C PHE A 8 0.40 -7.46 5.43
N GLU A 9 -0.08 -7.97 6.56
CA GLU A 9 0.69 -8.06 7.80
C GLU A 9 1.93 -8.96 7.65
N ASN A 10 1.88 -9.95 6.77
CA ASN A 10 3.04 -10.75 6.40
C ASN A 10 3.97 -10.01 5.42
N ALA A 11 3.42 -9.41 4.36
CA ALA A 11 4.20 -8.72 3.33
C ALA A 11 4.95 -7.49 3.87
N ILE A 12 4.33 -6.73 4.78
CA ILE A 12 4.94 -5.54 5.36
C ILE A 12 6.18 -5.85 6.22
N GLN A 13 6.30 -7.09 6.74
CA GLN A 13 7.47 -7.53 7.49
C GLN A 13 8.72 -7.60 6.62
N ASP A 14 8.60 -7.77 5.31
CA ASP A 14 9.77 -7.76 4.42
C ASP A 14 10.42 -6.38 4.41
N SER A 15 9.62 -5.30 4.38
CA SER A 15 10.13 -3.94 4.54
C SER A 15 10.81 -3.73 5.90
N GLU A 16 10.26 -4.31 6.97
CA GLU A 16 10.87 -4.24 8.31
C GLU A 16 12.21 -4.96 8.37
N ARG A 17 12.29 -6.18 7.81
CA ARG A 17 13.53 -6.96 7.70
C ARG A 17 14.59 -6.23 6.87
N ILE A 18 14.20 -5.58 5.77
CA ILE A 18 15.11 -4.76 4.97
C ILE A 18 15.67 -3.59 5.79
N LEU A 19 14.84 -2.92 6.60
CA LEU A 19 15.32 -1.83 7.46
C LEU A 19 16.20 -2.34 8.60
N GLN A 20 15.92 -3.51 9.16
CA GLN A 20 16.80 -4.15 10.15
C GLN A 20 18.16 -4.49 9.53
N ALA A 21 18.17 -5.03 8.31
CA ALA A 21 19.41 -5.29 7.58
C ALA A 21 20.18 -3.99 7.32
N TYR A 22 19.48 -2.90 6.95
CA TYR A 22 20.08 -1.57 6.85
C TYR A 22 20.72 -1.13 8.19
N ASP A 23 20.00 -1.26 9.30
CA ASP A 23 20.46 -0.82 10.63
C ASP A 23 21.72 -1.62 11.05
N GLN A 24 21.73 -2.94 10.87
CA GLN A 24 22.89 -3.81 11.14
C GLN A 24 24.09 -3.44 10.28
N LEU A 25 23.86 -3.30 8.98
CA LEU A 25 24.88 -2.92 8.03
C LEU A 25 25.46 -1.54 8.40
N ASN A 26 24.63 -0.60 8.88
CA ASN A 26 25.05 0.75 9.26
C ASN A 26 25.87 0.84 10.54
N GLN A 27 25.97 -0.24 11.31
CA GLN A 27 26.81 -0.34 12.50
C GLN A 27 28.20 -0.93 12.22
N ILE A 28 28.45 -1.44 11.00
CA ILE A 28 29.75 -2.04 10.64
C ILE A 28 30.81 -0.95 10.48
N GLU A 29 31.89 -1.04 11.27
CA GLU A 29 33.05 -0.15 11.17
C GLU A 29 33.80 -0.33 9.84
N GLY A 30 34.40 0.76 9.33
CA GLY A 30 35.19 0.73 8.09
C GLY A 30 34.38 0.77 6.79
N ARG A 31 33.08 1.05 6.86
CA ARG A 31 32.21 1.25 5.70
C ARG A 31 32.59 2.50 4.89
N GLU A 32 32.57 2.36 3.57
CA GLU A 32 32.76 3.47 2.63
C GLU A 32 31.52 4.38 2.48
N ARG A 33 30.30 3.81 2.43
CA ARG A 33 29.05 4.57 2.25
C ARG A 33 27.81 3.91 2.85
N GLU A 34 26.82 4.72 3.21
CA GLU A 34 25.51 4.27 3.68
C GLU A 34 24.73 3.47 2.60
N PRO A 35 24.06 2.35 2.95
CA PRO A 35 23.36 1.45 2.03
C PRO A 35 21.94 1.97 1.79
N GLU A 36 21.86 3.17 1.22
CA GLU A 36 20.65 3.90 0.87
C GLU A 36 19.68 3.09 -0.01
N GLU A 37 20.21 2.15 -0.80
CA GLU A 37 19.46 1.20 -1.61
C GLU A 37 18.43 0.42 -0.78
N LEU A 38 18.78 0.07 0.46
CA LEU A 38 17.91 -0.71 1.35
C LEU A 38 16.72 0.13 1.82
N LYS A 39 16.91 1.42 2.12
CA LYS A 39 15.78 2.31 2.46
C LYS A 39 14.84 2.48 1.27
N ARG A 40 15.37 2.60 0.04
CA ARG A 40 14.55 2.64 -1.17
C ARG A 40 13.80 1.33 -1.41
N ALA A 41 14.46 0.18 -1.24
CA ALA A 41 13.83 -1.12 -1.35
C ALA A 41 12.70 -1.29 -0.33
N ALA A 42 12.92 -0.91 0.93
CA ALA A 42 11.90 -0.96 1.98
C ALA A 42 10.68 -0.09 1.64
N LEU A 43 10.89 1.11 1.07
CA LEU A 43 9.81 1.98 0.59
C LEU A 43 9.01 1.31 -0.52
N ILE A 44 9.69 0.77 -1.54
CA ILE A 44 9.03 0.09 -2.66
C ILE A 44 8.20 -1.08 -2.14
N MET A 45 8.79 -1.95 -1.31
CA MET A 45 8.11 -3.11 -0.73
C MET A 45 6.91 -2.72 0.14
N THR A 46 6.99 -1.61 0.88
CA THR A 46 5.87 -1.11 1.71
C THR A 46 4.67 -0.75 0.84
N LEU A 47 4.92 -0.04 -0.27
CA LEU A 47 3.85 0.36 -1.17
C LEU A 47 3.35 -0.78 -2.05
N THR A 48 4.20 -1.75 -2.38
CA THR A 48 3.76 -3.00 -3.02
C THR A 48 2.81 -3.76 -2.11
N ALA A 49 3.12 -3.89 -0.82
CA ALA A 49 2.22 -4.52 0.13
C ALA A 49 0.86 -3.81 0.21
N TRP A 50 0.84 -2.47 0.17
CA TRP A 50 -0.40 -1.69 0.10
C TRP A 50 -1.19 -1.92 -1.20
N GLU A 51 -0.51 -1.96 -2.35
CA GLU A 51 -1.14 -2.23 -3.65
C GLU A 51 -1.83 -3.59 -3.63
N THR A 52 -1.10 -4.64 -3.23
CA THR A 52 -1.63 -5.99 -3.09
C THR A 52 -2.77 -6.07 -2.09
N TYR A 53 -2.69 -5.35 -0.96
CA TYR A 53 -3.81 -5.30 0.00
C TYR A 53 -5.09 -4.77 -0.64
N VAL A 54 -5.01 -3.68 -1.42
CA VAL A 54 -6.18 -3.09 -2.08
C VAL A 54 -6.76 -4.03 -3.14
N GLU A 55 -5.91 -4.70 -3.90
CA GLU A 55 -6.33 -5.71 -4.88
C GLU A 55 -7.05 -6.88 -4.19
N ASP A 56 -6.38 -7.49 -3.19
CA ASP A 56 -6.88 -8.65 -2.46
C ASP A 56 -8.18 -8.34 -1.71
N ILE A 57 -8.30 -7.18 -1.04
CA ILE A 57 -9.49 -6.89 -0.22
C ILE A 57 -10.73 -6.64 -1.08
N ILE A 58 -10.57 -6.03 -2.25
CA ILE A 58 -11.70 -5.81 -3.17
C ILE A 58 -12.14 -7.13 -3.78
N GLU A 59 -11.20 -7.98 -4.18
CA GLU A 59 -11.51 -9.33 -4.66
C GLU A 59 -12.18 -10.17 -3.57
N GLU A 60 -11.67 -10.15 -2.33
CA GLU A 60 -12.21 -10.88 -1.19
C GLU A 60 -13.67 -10.49 -0.92
N ARG A 61 -13.95 -9.17 -0.86
CA ARG A 61 -15.31 -8.66 -0.57
C ARG A 61 -16.27 -8.88 -1.72
N LEU A 62 -15.87 -8.59 -2.95
CA LEU A 62 -16.71 -8.81 -4.11
C LEU A 62 -17.05 -10.30 -4.29
N THR A 63 -16.09 -11.18 -4.03
CA THR A 63 -16.33 -12.64 -4.05
C THR A 63 -17.37 -13.04 -3.01
N ALA A 64 -17.31 -12.46 -1.80
CA ALA A 64 -18.31 -12.73 -0.76
C ALA A 64 -19.72 -12.24 -1.16
N ASP A 65 -19.82 -11.04 -1.75
CA ASP A 65 -21.09 -10.46 -2.21
C ASP A 65 -21.72 -11.27 -3.35
N LEU A 66 -20.89 -11.76 -4.28
CA LEU A 66 -21.35 -12.54 -5.43
C LEU A 66 -21.63 -14.01 -5.10
N ARG A 67 -21.45 -14.47 -3.86
CA ARG A 67 -21.58 -15.88 -3.46
C ARG A 67 -22.94 -16.49 -3.83
N THR A 68 -24.02 -15.71 -3.78
CA THR A 68 -25.37 -16.19 -4.15
C THR A 68 -25.59 -16.29 -5.65
N LEU A 69 -24.73 -15.65 -6.44
CA LEU A 69 -24.75 -15.61 -7.90
C LEU A 69 -23.66 -16.50 -8.52
N GLU A 70 -22.98 -17.31 -7.72
CA GLU A 70 -21.89 -18.17 -8.15
C GLU A 70 -22.34 -19.11 -9.29
N GLY A 71 -21.50 -19.22 -10.33
CA GLY A 71 -21.81 -19.98 -11.55
C GLY A 71 -22.71 -19.25 -12.56
N SER A 72 -23.24 -18.07 -12.23
CA SER A 72 -23.99 -17.26 -13.19
C SER A 72 -23.07 -16.50 -14.16
N LYS A 73 -23.56 -16.26 -15.39
CA LYS A 73 -22.85 -15.41 -16.37
C LYS A 73 -22.61 -13.99 -15.85
N VAL A 74 -23.49 -13.48 -14.98
CA VAL A 74 -23.38 -12.16 -14.37
C VAL A 74 -22.20 -12.12 -13.40
N ALA A 75 -22.10 -13.08 -12.48
CA ALA A 75 -20.97 -13.17 -11.57
C ALA A 75 -19.65 -13.31 -12.34
N SER A 76 -19.59 -14.20 -13.34
CA SER A 76 -18.38 -14.35 -14.18
C SER A 76 -18.00 -13.06 -14.92
N PHE A 77 -18.98 -12.29 -15.41
CA PHE A 77 -18.72 -11.02 -16.07
C PHE A 77 -18.16 -9.96 -15.10
N ILE A 78 -18.71 -9.88 -13.90
CA ILE A 78 -18.27 -8.93 -12.87
C ILE A 78 -16.84 -9.29 -12.42
N THR A 79 -16.58 -10.54 -12.06
CA THR A 79 -15.24 -11.01 -11.63
C THR A 79 -14.19 -10.79 -12.71
N SER A 80 -14.45 -11.18 -13.96
CA SER A 80 -13.49 -10.97 -15.07
C SER A 80 -13.25 -9.50 -15.39
N THR A 81 -14.23 -8.64 -15.11
CA THR A 81 -14.07 -7.19 -15.25
C THR A 81 -13.19 -6.62 -14.14
N LEU A 82 -13.38 -7.05 -12.88
CA LEU A 82 -12.48 -6.72 -11.77
C LEU A 82 -11.05 -7.16 -12.08
N GLU A 83 -10.83 -8.42 -12.43
CA GLU A 83 -9.49 -8.94 -12.74
C GLU A 83 -8.80 -8.13 -13.84
N ARG A 84 -9.54 -7.70 -14.87
CA ARG A 84 -8.99 -6.86 -15.94
C ARG A 84 -8.60 -5.49 -15.44
N GLU A 85 -9.35 -4.90 -14.54
CA GLU A 85 -9.08 -3.56 -14.01
C GLU A 85 -7.94 -3.57 -12.98
N LEU A 86 -7.88 -4.58 -12.11
CA LEU A 86 -6.77 -4.78 -11.17
C LEU A 86 -5.43 -4.95 -11.91
N ARG A 87 -5.41 -5.62 -13.07
CA ARG A 87 -4.21 -5.72 -13.91
C ARG A 87 -3.58 -4.38 -14.31
N TYR A 88 -4.33 -3.28 -14.28
CA TYR A 88 -3.84 -1.94 -14.60
C TYR A 88 -3.79 -1.01 -13.38
N PHE A 89 -4.00 -1.53 -12.17
CA PHE A 89 -4.05 -0.77 -10.92
C PHE A 89 -2.66 -0.44 -10.35
N HIS A 90 -1.73 0.04 -11.18
CA HIS A 90 -0.32 0.24 -10.78
C HIS A 90 -0.05 1.47 -9.87
N THR A 91 -1.10 2.18 -9.46
CA THR A 91 -0.98 3.42 -8.66
C THR A 91 -2.13 3.49 -7.66
N PRO A 92 -1.98 2.86 -6.48
CA PRO A 92 -3.01 2.79 -5.46
C PRO A 92 -3.14 4.10 -4.65
N ASN A 93 -3.28 5.23 -5.35
CA ASN A 93 -3.46 6.56 -4.75
C ASN A 93 -4.87 6.74 -4.20
N SER A 94 -5.12 7.81 -3.44
CA SER A 94 -6.42 8.02 -2.81
C SER A 94 -7.58 8.00 -3.81
N LYS A 95 -7.41 8.67 -4.96
CA LYS A 95 -8.41 8.74 -6.03
C LYS A 95 -8.70 7.37 -6.65
N ASN A 96 -7.65 6.63 -7.01
CA ASN A 96 -7.77 5.34 -7.67
C ASN A 96 -8.34 4.29 -6.69
N THR A 97 -7.90 4.32 -5.44
CA THR A 97 -8.44 3.46 -4.37
C THR A 97 -9.92 3.75 -4.17
N LYS A 98 -10.30 5.02 -3.92
CA LYS A 98 -11.70 5.44 -3.84
C LYS A 98 -12.53 4.92 -5.02
N GLY A 99 -12.06 5.15 -6.24
CA GLY A 99 -12.78 4.74 -7.44
C GLY A 99 -13.03 3.23 -7.53
N MET A 100 -12.08 2.39 -7.12
CA MET A 100 -12.27 0.93 -7.10
C MET A 100 -13.30 0.51 -6.04
N PHE A 101 -13.18 1.05 -4.82
CA PHE A 101 -14.10 0.72 -3.72
C PHE A 101 -15.53 1.20 -4.01
N GLU A 102 -15.72 2.42 -4.51
CA GLU A 102 -17.06 2.93 -4.87
C GLU A 102 -17.68 2.12 -6.01
N ARG A 103 -16.87 1.69 -6.99
CA ARG A 103 -17.36 0.98 -8.17
C ARG A 103 -17.80 -0.45 -7.87
N TYR A 104 -17.05 -1.17 -7.04
CA TYR A 104 -17.28 -2.59 -6.79
C TYR A 104 -17.98 -2.88 -5.47
N LEU A 105 -17.76 -2.05 -4.45
CA LEU A 105 -18.28 -2.26 -3.09
C LEU A 105 -19.24 -1.14 -2.65
N HIS A 106 -19.54 -0.17 -3.53
CA HIS A 106 -20.44 0.95 -3.26
C HIS A 106 -20.12 1.74 -1.99
N LEU A 107 -18.85 1.79 -1.62
CA LEU A 107 -18.35 2.41 -0.40
C LEU A 107 -17.15 3.31 -0.71
N ASP A 108 -17.14 4.52 -0.15
CA ASP A 108 -15.94 5.34 -0.10
C ASP A 108 -15.18 5.10 1.22
N VAL A 109 -14.24 4.16 1.19
CA VAL A 109 -13.38 3.85 2.36
C VAL A 109 -12.46 5.02 2.75
N THR A 110 -12.25 5.98 1.85
CA THR A 110 -11.30 7.08 2.09
C THR A 110 -11.84 8.14 3.04
N GLU A 111 -13.15 8.18 3.26
CA GLU A 111 -13.80 9.04 4.26
C GLU A 111 -13.54 8.59 5.70
N ALA A 112 -13.24 7.30 5.90
CA ALA A 112 -12.88 6.77 7.23
C ALA A 112 -11.44 7.14 7.64
N TRP A 113 -10.62 7.64 6.71
CA TRP A 113 -9.19 7.88 6.92
C TRP A 113 -8.92 9.18 7.69
N THR A 114 -9.37 9.31 8.93
CA THR A 114 -9.39 10.60 9.67
C THR A 114 -8.39 10.70 10.82
N TRP A 115 -7.42 9.78 10.93
CA TRP A 115 -6.52 9.75 12.10
C TRP A 115 -5.46 10.86 12.12
N ILE A 116 -5.32 11.65 11.05
CA ILE A 116 -4.48 12.84 11.04
C ILE A 116 -5.39 14.05 11.24
N ASP A 117 -5.37 14.60 12.45
CA ASP A 117 -6.15 15.79 12.85
C ASP A 117 -7.66 15.72 12.58
N GLY A 118 -8.23 14.52 12.44
CA GLY A 118 -9.65 14.35 12.10
C GLY A 118 -9.98 14.55 10.62
N ASP A 119 -8.97 14.74 9.75
CA ASP A 119 -9.16 15.21 8.37
C ASP A 119 -8.73 14.14 7.34
N ALA A 120 -9.73 13.64 6.60
CA ALA A 120 -9.53 12.66 5.55
C ALA A 120 -8.64 13.18 4.40
N GLU A 121 -8.71 14.47 4.07
CA GLU A 121 -7.91 15.05 2.99
C GLU A 121 -6.42 15.08 3.34
N GLN A 122 -6.08 15.23 4.62
CA GLN A 122 -4.69 15.16 5.06
C GLN A 122 -4.12 13.75 4.91
N VAL A 123 -4.90 12.72 5.23
CA VAL A 123 -4.46 11.33 5.04
C VAL A 123 -4.35 10.98 3.56
N LYS A 124 -5.34 11.36 2.75
CA LYS A 124 -5.32 11.18 1.28
C LYS A 124 -4.08 11.87 0.67
N SER A 125 -3.80 13.10 1.08
CA SER A 125 -2.60 13.85 0.67
C SER A 125 -1.32 13.12 1.08
N LYS A 126 -1.26 12.60 2.32
CA LYS A 126 -0.09 11.86 2.81
C LYS A 126 0.15 10.56 2.05
N LEU A 127 -0.90 9.80 1.73
CA LEU A 127 -0.82 8.62 0.88
C LEU A 127 -0.23 8.97 -0.49
N ASN A 128 -0.76 10.02 -1.12
CA ASN A 128 -0.31 10.46 -2.44
C ASN A 128 1.16 10.91 -2.43
N GLN A 129 1.63 11.55 -1.34
CA GLN A 129 3.04 11.88 -1.14
C GLN A 129 3.93 10.63 -1.09
N TRP A 130 3.52 9.57 -0.38
CA TRP A 130 4.28 8.32 -0.34
C TRP A 130 4.36 7.63 -1.71
N ILE A 131 3.26 7.62 -2.46
CA ILE A 131 3.22 7.05 -3.82
C ILE A 131 4.13 7.83 -4.77
N LYS A 132 4.14 9.17 -4.67
CA LYS A 132 5.08 9.99 -5.41
C LYS A 132 6.53 9.65 -5.04
N LYS A 133 6.85 9.54 -3.73
CA LYS A 133 8.19 9.14 -3.26
C LYS A 133 8.61 7.77 -3.80
N ARG A 134 7.70 6.79 -3.87
CA ARG A 134 7.97 5.49 -4.52
C ARG A 134 8.37 5.67 -5.99
N GLY A 135 7.60 6.44 -6.76
CA GLY A 135 7.93 6.72 -8.16
C GLY A 135 9.31 7.36 -8.32
N GLU A 136 9.66 8.29 -7.44
CA GLU A 136 11.00 8.91 -7.41
C GLU A 136 12.10 7.89 -7.06
N ALA A 137 11.85 6.97 -6.14
CA ALA A 137 12.79 5.93 -5.74
C ALA A 137 13.10 4.95 -6.87
N VAL A 138 12.09 4.62 -7.69
CA VAL A 138 12.23 3.70 -8.83
C VAL A 138 12.95 4.38 -9.99
N HIS A 139 12.54 5.60 -10.38
CA HIS A 139 13.04 6.24 -11.60
C HIS A 139 14.38 6.96 -11.46
N ARG A 140 14.77 7.44 -10.26
CA ARG A 140 15.98 8.27 -10.08
C ARG A 140 17.23 7.49 -9.64
N SER A 141 17.22 6.16 -9.74
CA SER A 141 18.22 5.29 -9.13
C SER A 141 19.58 5.18 -9.83
N VAL A 142 19.89 6.00 -10.87
CA VAL A 142 21.13 5.79 -11.66
C VAL A 142 21.98 7.04 -11.93
N SER A 143 21.49 8.28 -11.81
CA SER A 143 22.22 9.43 -12.38
C SER A 143 22.61 10.57 -11.42
N ASP A 144 22.05 10.63 -10.21
CA ASP A 144 22.20 11.83 -9.38
C ASP A 144 22.62 11.50 -7.94
N LYS A 145 23.75 12.07 -7.49
CA LYS A 145 24.27 11.88 -6.12
C LYS A 145 23.30 12.38 -5.05
N GLN A 146 22.33 13.23 -5.42
CA GLN A 146 21.24 13.67 -4.53
C GLN A 146 20.14 12.62 -4.32
N ALA A 147 19.99 11.64 -5.23
CA ALA A 147 19.06 10.52 -5.05
C ALA A 147 19.48 9.58 -3.90
N ALA A 148 20.71 9.73 -3.40
CA ALA A 148 21.22 9.00 -2.26
C ALA A 148 20.34 9.18 -1.03
N HIS A 149 19.79 10.37 -0.74
CA HIS A 149 19.03 10.61 0.51
C HIS A 149 17.52 10.85 0.28
N LEU A 150 16.90 10.14 -0.66
CA LEU A 150 15.47 10.31 -0.95
C LEU A 150 14.58 10.08 0.29
N VAL A 151 14.94 9.12 1.13
CA VAL A 151 14.24 8.78 2.38
C VAL A 151 15.25 8.49 3.48
N ASN A 152 15.03 9.10 4.65
CA ASN A 152 15.82 8.80 5.84
C ASN A 152 15.17 7.64 6.64
N ARG A 153 15.91 7.10 7.62
CA ARG A 153 15.45 5.98 8.44
C ARG A 153 14.18 6.30 9.26
N GLN A 154 14.04 7.54 9.71
CA GLN A 154 12.87 8.00 10.47
C GLN A 154 11.63 8.12 9.59
N ASP A 155 11.79 8.61 8.37
CA ASP A 155 10.76 8.68 7.34
C ASP A 155 10.24 7.28 7.01
N MET A 156 11.13 6.29 6.95
CA MET A 156 10.73 4.89 6.74
C MET A 156 9.89 4.34 7.88
N ASN A 157 10.22 4.66 9.13
CA ASN A 157 9.38 4.27 10.28
C ASN A 157 7.98 4.90 10.21
N LYS A 158 7.92 6.19 9.83
CA LYS A 158 6.65 6.90 9.60
C LYS A 158 5.86 6.27 8.44
N CYS A 159 6.53 5.85 7.37
CA CYS A 159 5.92 5.19 6.22
C CYS A 159 5.27 3.86 6.63
N LEU A 160 6.01 2.98 7.32
CA LEU A 160 5.50 1.70 7.81
C LEU A 160 4.29 1.88 8.73
N THR A 161 4.41 2.79 9.71
CA THR A 161 3.32 3.08 10.66
C THR A 161 2.08 3.60 9.93
N PHE A 162 2.28 4.50 8.95
CA PHE A 162 1.21 5.06 8.14
C PHE A 162 0.44 3.97 7.37
N PHE A 163 1.14 3.07 6.67
CA PHE A 163 0.47 2.03 5.87
C PHE A 163 -0.19 0.95 6.74
N LYS A 164 0.40 0.60 7.89
CA LYS A 164 -0.28 -0.26 8.88
C LYS A 164 -1.59 0.37 9.35
N LYS A 165 -1.58 1.67 9.68
CA LYS A 165 -2.80 2.37 10.12
C LYS A 165 -3.82 2.53 9.00
N LEU A 166 -3.36 2.76 7.77
CA LEU A 166 -4.21 2.85 6.57
C LEU A 166 -4.97 1.55 6.33
N VAL A 167 -4.28 0.41 6.39
CA VAL A 167 -4.90 -0.93 6.24
C VAL A 167 -5.86 -1.23 7.40
N GLU A 168 -5.48 -0.92 8.64
CA GLU A 168 -6.35 -1.12 9.81
C GLU A 168 -7.65 -0.31 9.68
N THR A 169 -7.54 0.96 9.30
CA THR A 169 -8.68 1.87 9.16
C THR A 169 -9.56 1.48 7.97
N THR A 170 -8.95 1.06 6.87
CA THR A 170 -9.68 0.57 5.68
C THR A 170 -10.47 -0.70 6.01
N ASN A 171 -9.86 -1.67 6.71
CA ASN A 171 -10.59 -2.86 7.17
C ASN A 171 -11.74 -2.51 8.12
N SER A 172 -11.50 -1.60 9.07
CA SER A 172 -12.53 -1.20 10.03
C SER A 172 -13.73 -0.54 9.34
N ALA A 173 -13.48 0.25 8.30
CA ALA A 173 -14.54 0.85 7.48
C ALA A 173 -15.37 -0.21 6.74
N LEU A 174 -14.73 -1.30 6.27
CA LEU A 174 -15.40 -2.41 5.59
C LEU A 174 -16.16 -3.33 6.54
N ASP A 175 -15.69 -3.50 7.78
CA ASP A 175 -16.38 -4.32 8.78
C ASP A 175 -17.59 -3.59 9.42
N GLY A 176 -17.67 -2.26 9.24
CA GLY A 176 -18.79 -1.44 9.70
C GLY A 176 -20.00 -1.42 8.75
N VAL A 177 -19.90 -2.08 7.59
CA VAL A 177 -20.94 -2.22 6.57
C VAL A 177 -21.46 -3.65 6.55
#